data_AF-A0A059CYN7-F1
#
_entry.id   AF-A0A059CYN7-F1
#
_cell.length_a   1.000
_cell.length_b   1.000
_cell.length_c   1.000
_cell.angle_alpha   90.00
_cell.angle_beta   90.00
_cell.angle_gamma   90.00
#
_symmetry.space_group_name_H-M   'P 1'
#
loop_
_entity.id
_entity.type
_entity.pdbx_description
1 polymer ?
#
loop_
_entity_poly.entity_id
_entity_poly.type
_entity_poly.pdbx_seq_one_letter_code
_entity_poly.pdbx_strand_id
1 'polypeptide(L)'
;MQAVEKLQQSYRPGTFLISDNMAIGDEGKCGGGGSKEKGRKNGVCSDASAKPITENDVRRDDNSSDPENPQLPGWFAEYSPLWPGQAHFLKIEKVLFEGKSQYQHMMVLESTAYGKVFVLDGALQLTEKDECAYQEMITHLPLCSIPKPQKVLLIGGGDGGILREISRHSSVVHIDICEMDMMLIDVYREFFPEVAVGYEDPRVRLHIMDGSEFLKSAQGGTYDAIIVDAFDPIRPEHEIFGSPFFEMVVKALREGGVMCIQAESLWFPSLNLPQLIHTFRNIFKGSVNYAWAPVPAYPSGVIGFLLCSTEGPRVDFTRPVNPLNHHDAASSLGVAKEPPKFYNAEMHSASFCLPSFARDRL
;
A
#
# COMPACT_ATOMS: atom_id res chain seq x y z
N MET A 1 9.82 14.01 -10.30
CA MET A 1 8.73 14.09 -11.29
C MET A 1 8.77 12.99 -12.36
N GLN A 2 9.75 12.87 -13.27
CA GLN A 2 9.58 11.97 -14.43
C GLN A 2 9.73 10.45 -14.20
N ALA A 3 10.36 9.97 -13.11
CA ALA A 3 10.57 8.52 -12.91
C ALA A 3 9.42 7.83 -12.16
N VAL A 4 8.57 8.57 -11.44
CA VAL A 4 7.46 8.00 -10.63
C VAL A 4 6.17 7.92 -11.45
N GLU A 5 5.89 8.90 -12.30
CA GLU A 5 4.69 8.93 -13.16
C GLU A 5 4.62 7.79 -14.20
N LYS A 6 5.75 7.13 -14.53
CA LYS A 6 5.79 6.02 -15.49
C LYS A 6 5.67 4.64 -14.85
N LEU A 7 5.86 4.52 -13.54
CA LEU A 7 5.86 3.23 -12.84
C LEU A 7 4.45 2.69 -12.54
N GLN A 8 3.40 3.46 -12.84
CA GLN A 8 2.00 3.14 -12.51
C GLN A 8 1.10 2.93 -13.76
N GLN A 9 1.64 3.07 -14.98
CA GLN A 9 0.84 3.08 -16.23
C GLN A 9 0.41 1.69 -16.75
N SER A 10 0.61 0.62 -15.99
CA SER A 10 0.31 -0.73 -16.47
C SER A 10 -1.18 -1.04 -16.51
N TYR A 11 -1.98 -0.39 -15.66
CA TYR A 11 -3.41 -0.69 -15.52
C TYR A 11 -4.24 0.24 -16.40
N ARG A 12 -5.26 -0.33 -17.05
CA ARG A 12 -6.31 0.45 -17.71
C ARG A 12 -7.38 0.74 -16.66
N PRO A 13 -7.99 1.95 -16.64
CA PRO A 13 -9.13 2.22 -15.78
C PRO A 13 -10.15 1.10 -15.96
N GLY A 14 -10.50 0.43 -14.86
CA GLY A 14 -11.52 -0.61 -14.89
C GLY A 14 -12.83 0.00 -15.34
N THR A 15 -13.24 -0.22 -16.60
CA THR A 15 -14.58 0.14 -17.03
C THR A 15 -15.55 -0.71 -16.21
N PHE A 16 -16.55 -0.10 -15.59
CA PHE A 16 -17.57 -0.82 -14.83
C PHE A 16 -18.86 -0.78 -15.63
N LEU A 17 -19.42 -1.93 -16.00
CA LEU A 17 -20.82 -1.99 -16.42
C LEU A 17 -21.70 -2.00 -15.17
N ILE A 18 -22.10 -0.80 -14.74
CA ILE A 18 -23.12 -0.61 -13.72
C ILE A 18 -24.43 -1.17 -14.30
N SER A 19 -24.88 -2.33 -13.81
CA SER A 19 -26.24 -2.78 -14.11
C SER A 19 -27.24 -1.77 -13.54
N ASP A 20 -28.33 -1.46 -14.25
CA ASP A 20 -29.35 -0.43 -13.94
C ASP A 20 -29.94 -0.43 -12.50
N ASN A 21 -29.55 -1.37 -11.62
CA ASN A 21 -30.02 -1.50 -10.24
C ASN A 21 -29.02 -1.06 -9.15
N MET A 22 -27.82 -0.57 -9.49
CA MET A 22 -26.84 -0.11 -8.48
C MET A 22 -26.91 1.41 -8.30
N ALA A 23 -27.61 1.87 -7.26
CA ALA A 23 -27.72 3.28 -6.92
C ALA A 23 -26.45 3.78 -6.20
N ILE A 24 -25.91 4.92 -6.64
CA ILE A 24 -25.01 5.75 -5.84
C ILE A 24 -25.83 6.30 -4.66
N GLY A 25 -25.38 6.11 -3.42
CA GLY A 25 -26.17 6.50 -2.24
C GLY A 25 -26.15 8.01 -2.02
N ASP A 26 -27.34 8.62 -1.93
CA ASP A 26 -27.54 10.07 -1.75
C ASP A 26 -27.45 10.47 -0.26
N GLU A 27 -26.80 11.60 0.05
CA GLU A 27 -26.48 12.05 1.42
C GLU A 27 -27.67 12.65 2.19
N GLY A 28 -27.69 12.40 3.51
CA GLY A 28 -28.73 12.83 4.44
C GLY A 28 -28.71 14.33 4.77
N LYS A 29 -29.87 14.99 4.62
CA LYS A 29 -30.12 16.37 5.06
C LYS A 29 -30.24 16.47 6.59
N CYS A 30 -29.40 17.28 7.23
CA CYS A 30 -29.67 17.87 8.54
C CYS A 30 -30.27 19.27 8.40
N GLY A 31 -31.37 19.52 9.11
CA GLY A 31 -32.05 20.82 9.18
C GLY A 31 -31.57 21.72 10.32
N GLY A 32 -31.86 23.02 10.18
CA GLY A 32 -31.68 24.03 11.23
C GLY A 32 -31.78 25.45 10.68
N GLY A 33 -32.74 26.23 11.17
CA GLY A 33 -33.11 27.54 10.61
C GLY A 33 -32.51 28.75 11.33
N GLY A 34 -32.74 29.94 10.75
CA GLY A 34 -32.91 31.19 11.49
C GLY A 34 -31.88 32.32 11.29
N SER A 35 -32.30 33.32 10.50
CA SER A 35 -32.20 34.78 10.78
C SER A 35 -31.01 35.62 10.25
N LYS A 36 -31.44 36.75 9.66
CA LYS A 36 -30.78 37.85 8.91
C LYS A 36 -29.69 38.63 9.68
N GLU A 37 -28.67 39.13 8.97
CA GLU A 37 -28.43 40.57 8.76
C GLU A 37 -27.32 40.90 7.73
N LYS A 38 -27.40 42.09 7.13
CA LYS A 38 -26.60 42.59 6.00
C LYS A 38 -25.28 43.24 6.44
N GLY A 39 -24.20 42.99 5.70
CA GLY A 39 -22.99 43.81 5.70
C GLY A 39 -22.12 43.52 4.47
N ARG A 40 -21.89 44.52 3.61
CA ARG A 40 -21.22 44.39 2.30
C ARG A 40 -19.84 45.06 2.36
N LYS A 41 -18.75 44.33 2.12
CA LYS A 41 -17.51 44.80 1.45
C LYS A 41 -16.51 43.66 1.17
N ASN A 42 -16.20 43.52 -0.13
CA ASN A 42 -14.94 43.17 -0.81
C ASN A 42 -14.14 41.90 -0.48
N GLY A 43 -13.87 41.11 -1.53
CA GLY A 43 -12.73 40.19 -1.62
C GLY A 43 -13.08 38.88 -2.33
N VAL A 44 -13.13 38.91 -3.67
CA VAL A 44 -13.45 37.74 -4.51
C VAL A 44 -12.27 36.76 -4.50
N CYS A 45 -12.49 35.54 -4.01
CA CYS A 45 -11.79 34.33 -4.43
C CYS A 45 -12.87 33.35 -4.87
N SER A 46 -12.85 32.95 -6.14
CA SER A 46 -13.91 32.22 -6.82
C SER A 46 -14.01 30.76 -6.37
N ASP A 47 -15.24 30.34 -6.09
CA ASP A 47 -15.69 29.00 -5.70
C ASP A 47 -15.15 27.87 -6.60
N ALA A 48 -14.59 26.83 -5.98
CA ALA A 48 -14.65 25.47 -6.51
C ALA A 48 -16.00 24.88 -6.06
N SER A 49 -17.03 25.07 -6.89
CA SER A 49 -18.36 24.50 -6.62
C SER A 49 -18.34 23.00 -6.90
N ALA A 50 -18.44 22.17 -5.85
CA ALA A 50 -18.88 20.79 -5.99
C ALA A 50 -20.32 20.80 -6.55
N LYS A 51 -20.51 20.26 -7.76
CA LYS A 51 -21.84 20.05 -8.34
C LYS A 51 -22.31 18.64 -8.00
N PRO A 52 -23.58 18.43 -7.63
CA PRO A 52 -24.15 17.09 -7.55
C PRO A 52 -24.17 16.49 -8.95
N ILE A 53 -23.63 15.28 -9.08
CA ILE A 53 -23.63 14.52 -10.33
C ILE A 53 -25.07 14.11 -10.61
N THR A 54 -25.63 14.55 -11.75
CA THR A 54 -26.92 14.03 -12.24
C THR A 54 -26.70 12.75 -13.04
N GLU A 55 -27.70 11.85 -13.07
CA GLU A 55 -27.72 10.52 -13.74
C GLU A 55 -27.17 10.45 -15.18
N ASN A 56 -26.84 11.57 -15.83
CA ASN A 56 -26.32 11.64 -17.19
C ASN A 56 -24.79 11.81 -17.32
N ASP A 57 -24.04 11.94 -16.21
CA ASP A 57 -22.56 12.09 -16.26
C ASP A 57 -21.79 10.75 -16.19
N VAL A 58 -22.48 9.62 -16.01
CA VAL A 58 -21.89 8.28 -16.20
C VAL A 58 -21.87 7.99 -17.69
N ARG A 59 -20.67 8.00 -18.30
CA ARG A 59 -20.51 7.59 -19.71
C ARG A 59 -20.97 6.15 -19.88
N ARG A 60 -22.13 5.95 -20.51
CA ARG A 60 -22.57 4.66 -21.06
C ARG A 60 -21.79 4.37 -22.34
N ASP A 61 -20.67 3.65 -22.21
CA ASP A 61 -20.08 2.93 -23.35
C ASP A 61 -20.68 1.51 -23.40
N ASP A 62 -21.87 1.42 -24.00
CA ASP A 62 -22.63 0.17 -24.13
C ASP A 62 -22.11 -0.75 -25.26
N ASN A 63 -20.93 -0.52 -25.84
CA ASN A 63 -20.44 -1.31 -26.98
C ASN A 63 -18.93 -1.26 -27.25
N SER A 64 -18.10 -1.52 -26.24
CA SER A 64 -16.72 -1.95 -26.50
C SER A 64 -16.36 -3.10 -25.56
N SER A 65 -16.59 -4.34 -26.00
CA SER A 65 -15.89 -5.47 -25.43
C SER A 65 -14.41 -5.31 -25.81
N ASP A 66 -13.63 -4.62 -24.98
CA ASP A 66 -12.18 -4.72 -25.03
C ASP A 66 -11.85 -6.19 -24.78
N PRO A 67 -11.37 -6.96 -25.77
CA PRO A 67 -11.13 -8.39 -25.61
C PRO A 67 -10.06 -8.68 -24.56
N GLU A 68 -9.30 -7.65 -24.14
CA GLU A 68 -8.29 -7.74 -23.09
C GLU A 68 -8.85 -7.45 -21.69
N ASN A 69 -9.98 -6.74 -21.56
CA ASN A 69 -10.56 -6.37 -20.27
C ASN A 69 -11.95 -7.04 -20.07
N PRO A 70 -12.03 -8.17 -19.34
CA PRO A 70 -13.27 -8.91 -19.22
C PRO A 70 -14.32 -8.16 -18.37
N GLN A 71 -15.49 -7.94 -18.96
CA GLN A 71 -16.60 -7.22 -18.32
C GLN A 71 -17.71 -8.20 -17.92
N LEU A 72 -18.06 -8.23 -16.63
CA LEU A 72 -19.18 -9.00 -16.11
C LEU A 72 -20.09 -8.07 -15.29
N PRO A 73 -21.38 -7.88 -15.67
CA PRO A 73 -22.26 -6.94 -15.01
C PRO A 73 -22.33 -7.13 -13.48
N GLY A 74 -22.06 -6.04 -12.75
CA GLY A 74 -22.03 -6.02 -11.29
C GLY A 74 -20.86 -6.80 -10.66
N TRP A 75 -19.78 -7.06 -11.39
CA TRP A 75 -18.51 -7.57 -10.88
C TRP A 75 -17.40 -6.59 -11.24
N PHE A 76 -16.51 -6.35 -10.29
CA PHE A 76 -15.22 -5.70 -10.56
C PHE A 76 -14.26 -6.75 -11.12
N ALA A 77 -13.51 -6.40 -12.15
CA ALA A 77 -12.46 -7.24 -12.71
C ALA A 77 -11.11 -6.52 -12.58
N GLU A 78 -10.22 -7.07 -11.77
CA GLU A 78 -8.83 -6.64 -11.76
C GLU A 78 -8.09 -7.39 -12.88
N TYR A 79 -7.64 -6.64 -13.88
CA TYR A 79 -6.86 -7.14 -15.00
C TYR A 79 -5.64 -6.24 -15.23
N SER A 80 -4.51 -6.85 -15.57
CA SER A 80 -3.28 -6.13 -15.91
C SER A 80 -2.50 -6.86 -17.01
N PRO A 81 -1.87 -6.13 -17.94
CA PRO A 81 -0.87 -6.66 -18.86
C PRO A 81 0.32 -7.32 -18.15
N LEU A 82 0.56 -7.02 -16.87
CA LEU A 82 1.59 -7.67 -16.06
C LEU A 82 1.29 -9.15 -15.80
N TRP A 83 0.02 -9.56 -15.89
CA TRP A 83 -0.42 -10.94 -15.78
C TRP A 83 -1.43 -11.30 -16.88
N PRO A 84 -0.97 -11.41 -18.14
CA PRO A 84 -1.86 -11.59 -19.28
C PRO A 84 -2.64 -12.91 -19.18
N GLY A 85 -3.91 -12.87 -19.60
CA GLY A 85 -4.78 -14.06 -19.65
C GLY A 85 -5.44 -14.45 -18.33
N GLN A 86 -5.31 -13.65 -17.28
CA GLN A 86 -5.98 -13.86 -15.99
C GLN A 86 -6.57 -12.54 -15.47
N ALA A 87 -7.68 -12.65 -14.73
CA ALA A 87 -8.32 -11.53 -14.03
C ALA A 87 -8.92 -12.02 -12.70
N HIS A 88 -8.94 -11.16 -11.68
CA HIS A 88 -9.61 -11.45 -10.41
C HIS A 88 -10.95 -10.72 -10.36
N PHE A 89 -12.03 -11.47 -10.09
CA PHE A 89 -13.37 -10.89 -10.00
C PHE A 89 -13.87 -10.82 -8.57
N LEU A 90 -14.37 -9.64 -8.19
CA LEU A 90 -15.10 -9.43 -6.94
C LEU A 90 -16.53 -8.98 -7.25
N LYS A 91 -17.51 -9.66 -6.67
CA LYS A 91 -18.92 -9.25 -6.79
C LYS A 91 -19.11 -7.96 -6.00
N ILE A 92 -19.52 -6.90 -6.68
CA ILE A 92 -19.74 -5.59 -6.07
C ILE A 92 -21.21 -5.46 -5.71
N GLU A 93 -21.46 -4.91 -4.52
CA GLU A 93 -22.78 -4.51 -4.05
C GLU A 93 -23.02 -3.04 -4.36
N LYS A 94 -22.03 -2.18 -4.08
CA LYS A 94 -22.14 -0.73 -4.24
C LYS A 94 -20.80 -0.08 -4.57
N VAL A 95 -20.83 0.99 -5.38
CA VAL A 95 -19.71 1.94 -5.49
C VAL A 95 -19.91 3.01 -4.40
N LEU A 96 -18.98 3.07 -3.45
CA LEU A 96 -19.02 4.01 -2.33
C LEU A 96 -18.39 5.35 -2.70
N PHE A 97 -17.34 5.31 -3.52
CA PHE A 97 -16.61 6.49 -3.96
C PHE A 97 -15.97 6.25 -5.32
N GLU A 98 -15.89 7.29 -6.14
CA GLU A 98 -15.07 7.34 -7.34
C GLU A 98 -14.55 8.77 -7.52
N GLY A 99 -13.23 8.91 -7.69
CA GLY A 99 -12.59 10.21 -7.81
C GLY A 99 -11.25 10.12 -8.52
N LYS A 100 -10.74 11.27 -8.95
CA LYS A 100 -9.41 11.36 -9.57
C LYS A 100 -8.65 12.53 -8.98
N SER A 101 -7.48 12.25 -8.42
CA SER A 101 -6.54 13.27 -7.95
C SER A 101 -5.68 13.78 -9.12
N GLN A 102 -4.70 14.64 -8.84
CA GLN A 102 -3.70 15.02 -9.85
C GLN A 102 -2.76 13.86 -10.24
N TYR A 103 -2.76 12.77 -9.47
CA TYR A 103 -1.85 11.64 -9.65
C TYR A 103 -2.54 10.41 -10.23
N GLN A 104 -3.75 10.08 -9.74
CA GLN A 104 -4.30 8.73 -9.88
C GLN A 104 -5.84 8.73 -9.75
N HIS A 105 -6.49 7.73 -10.35
CA HIS A 105 -7.93 7.44 -10.21
C HIS A 105 -8.15 6.47 -9.06
N MET A 106 -9.17 6.74 -8.24
CA MET A 106 -9.46 6.00 -7.01
C MET A 106 -10.92 5.57 -7.02
N MET A 107 -11.17 4.34 -6.57
CA MET A 107 -12.52 3.87 -6.29
C MET A 107 -12.56 3.19 -4.92
N VAL A 108 -13.67 3.36 -4.23
CA VAL A 108 -14.03 2.54 -3.07
C VAL A 108 -15.28 1.76 -3.42
N LEU A 109 -15.19 0.44 -3.31
CA LEU A 109 -16.25 -0.50 -3.66
C LEU A 109 -16.66 -1.27 -2.41
N GLU A 110 -17.95 -1.49 -2.21
CA GLU A 110 -18.47 -2.48 -1.26
C GLU A 110 -18.62 -3.81 -1.98
N SER A 111 -17.90 -4.84 -1.55
CA SER A 111 -17.97 -6.18 -2.13
C SER A 111 -18.79 -7.13 -1.27
N THR A 112 -19.44 -8.12 -1.89
CA THR A 112 -20.28 -9.07 -1.14
C THR A 112 -19.48 -10.09 -0.32
N ALA A 113 -18.16 -10.17 -0.49
CA ALA A 113 -17.33 -11.26 0.06
C ALA A 113 -16.04 -10.81 0.76
N TYR A 114 -15.56 -9.59 0.49
CA TYR A 114 -14.28 -9.04 0.98
C TYR A 114 -14.45 -7.73 1.77
N GLY A 115 -15.70 -7.30 2.03
CA GLY A 115 -15.99 -6.00 2.63
C GLY A 115 -15.68 -4.88 1.66
N LYS A 116 -15.21 -3.74 2.17
CA LYS A 116 -14.76 -2.64 1.31
C LYS A 116 -13.45 -2.98 0.60
N VAL A 117 -13.35 -2.49 -0.62
CA VAL A 117 -12.22 -2.69 -1.54
C VAL A 117 -11.76 -1.33 -2.03
N PHE A 118 -10.47 -1.04 -1.92
CA PHE A 118 -9.86 0.15 -2.52
C PHE A 118 -9.18 -0.23 -3.84
N VAL A 119 -9.46 0.54 -4.88
CA VAL A 119 -8.91 0.36 -6.22
C VAL A 119 -8.21 1.64 -6.66
N LEU A 120 -7.02 1.49 -7.23
CA LEU A 120 -6.18 2.57 -7.71
C LEU A 120 -5.76 2.35 -9.16
N ASP A 121 -6.14 3.25 -10.05
CA ASP A 121 -5.94 3.16 -11.50
C ASP A 121 -6.38 1.81 -12.11
N GLY A 122 -7.35 1.13 -11.46
CA GLY A 122 -7.84 -0.20 -11.86
C GLY A 122 -7.18 -1.39 -11.14
N ALA A 123 -6.12 -1.16 -10.36
CA ALA A 123 -5.47 -2.17 -9.53
C ALA A 123 -6.07 -2.22 -8.12
N LEU A 124 -6.41 -3.42 -7.64
CA LEU A 124 -6.85 -3.62 -6.26
C LEU A 124 -5.66 -3.38 -5.32
N GLN A 125 -5.79 -2.42 -4.42
CA GLN A 125 -4.75 -2.13 -3.43
C GLN A 125 -5.01 -2.81 -2.09
N LEU A 126 -6.28 -2.90 -1.69
CA LEU A 126 -6.64 -3.38 -0.36
C LEU A 126 -8.07 -3.92 -0.32
N THR A 127 -8.29 -4.93 0.52
CA THR A 127 -9.62 -5.31 1.02
C THR A 127 -9.63 -5.38 2.54
N GLU A 128 -10.75 -5.07 3.18
CA GLU A 128 -10.87 -5.19 4.65
C GLU A 128 -10.67 -6.62 5.17
N LYS A 129 -10.93 -7.62 4.32
CA LYS A 129 -10.88 -9.04 4.72
C LYS A 129 -9.46 -9.59 4.86
N ASP A 130 -8.54 -9.15 4.02
CA ASP A 130 -7.18 -9.73 3.93
C ASP A 130 -6.04 -8.72 3.97
N GLU A 131 -6.31 -7.43 4.19
CA GLU A 131 -5.29 -6.39 4.44
C GLU A 131 -4.26 -6.80 5.49
N CYS A 132 -4.72 -7.54 6.52
CA CYS A 132 -3.87 -7.95 7.63
C CYS A 132 -2.69 -8.81 7.19
N ALA A 133 -2.87 -9.65 6.15
CA ALA A 133 -1.80 -10.50 5.66
C ALA A 133 -0.68 -9.67 5.02
N TYR A 134 -1.03 -8.63 4.25
CA TYR A 134 -0.05 -7.75 3.63
C TYR A 134 0.61 -6.83 4.66
N GLN A 135 -0.21 -6.07 5.39
CA GLN A 135 0.25 -5.02 6.29
C GLN A 135 1.08 -5.57 7.45
N GLU A 136 0.66 -6.69 8.05
CA GLU A 136 1.41 -7.30 9.14
C GLU A 136 2.74 -7.90 8.63
N MET A 137 2.75 -8.54 7.45
CA MET A 137 3.98 -9.14 6.92
C MET A 137 5.00 -8.09 6.48
N ILE A 138 4.59 -7.10 5.67
CA ILE A 138 5.52 -6.06 5.18
C ILE A 138 6.13 -5.25 6.34
N THR A 139 5.39 -5.11 7.44
CA THR A 139 5.82 -4.39 8.64
C THR A 139 6.66 -5.24 9.59
N HIS A 140 6.17 -6.42 9.95
CA HIS A 140 6.78 -7.20 11.03
C HIS A 140 7.93 -8.08 10.56
N LEU A 141 8.03 -8.42 9.28
CA LEU A 141 9.22 -9.06 8.74
C LEU A 141 10.48 -8.22 9.01
N PRO A 142 10.59 -6.93 8.61
CA PRO A 142 11.79 -6.15 8.90
C PRO A 142 11.93 -5.79 10.39
N LEU A 143 10.85 -5.35 11.06
CA LEU A 143 10.94 -4.81 12.42
C LEU A 143 11.19 -5.89 13.49
N CYS A 144 10.78 -7.13 13.25
CA CYS A 144 11.09 -8.26 14.14
C CYS A 144 12.45 -8.90 13.86
N SER A 145 13.16 -8.47 12.81
CA SER A 145 14.51 -8.97 12.47
C SER A 145 15.64 -8.11 13.04
N ILE A 146 15.32 -6.97 13.67
CA ILE A 146 16.31 -6.08 14.29
C ILE A 146 15.96 -5.76 15.76
N PRO A 147 16.94 -5.65 16.66
CA PRO A 147 16.67 -5.38 18.06
C PRO A 147 16.21 -3.93 18.26
N LYS A 148 15.05 -3.75 18.90
CA LYS A 148 14.54 -2.45 19.40
C LYS A 148 14.57 -1.33 18.34
N PRO A 149 13.89 -1.47 17.18
CA PRO A 149 13.78 -0.38 16.21
C PRO A 149 13.19 0.87 16.87
N GLN A 150 13.76 2.05 16.60
CA GLN A 150 13.37 3.33 17.19
C GLN A 150 12.86 4.33 16.16
N LYS A 151 13.49 4.43 14.99
CA LYS A 151 13.13 5.36 13.92
C LYS A 151 12.83 4.61 12.63
N VAL A 152 11.59 4.72 12.16
CA VAL A 152 11.09 4.04 10.95
C VAL A 152 10.64 5.07 9.92
N LEU A 153 10.97 4.82 8.65
CA LEU A 153 10.43 5.56 7.51
C LEU A 153 9.52 4.65 6.70
N LEU A 154 8.33 5.14 6.36
CA LEU A 154 7.41 4.54 5.40
C LEU A 154 7.34 5.44 4.16
N ILE A 155 7.58 4.87 2.98
CA ILE A 155 7.42 5.57 1.69
C ILE A 155 6.22 4.94 0.99
N GLY A 156 5.19 5.75 0.72
CA GLY A 156 3.86 5.27 0.31
C GLY A 156 3.06 4.75 1.50
N GLY A 157 2.26 3.69 1.30
CA GLY A 157 1.43 3.11 2.36
C GLY A 157 0.42 4.09 2.94
N GLY A 158 -0.14 4.95 2.08
CA GLY A 158 -1.03 6.04 2.47
C GLY A 158 -2.36 5.60 3.11
N ASP A 159 -2.65 4.30 3.11
CA ASP A 159 -3.83 3.70 3.76
C ASP A 159 -3.85 3.86 5.28
N GLY A 160 -2.66 3.97 5.91
CA GLY A 160 -2.47 4.05 7.36
C GLY A 160 -2.39 2.69 8.07
N GLY A 161 -2.59 1.58 7.38
CA GLY A 161 -2.55 0.26 7.97
C GLY A 161 -1.15 -0.21 8.33
N ILE A 162 -0.16 0.07 7.48
CA ILE A 162 1.26 -0.14 7.84
C ILE A 162 1.65 0.71 9.06
N LEU A 163 1.15 1.95 9.18
CA LEU A 163 1.37 2.78 10.37
C LEU A 163 0.76 2.15 11.63
N ARG A 164 -0.46 1.61 11.52
CA ARG A 164 -1.12 0.86 12.60
C ARG A 164 -0.25 -0.32 13.03
N GLU A 165 0.36 -1.05 12.10
CA GLU A 165 1.24 -2.18 12.44
C GLU A 165 2.59 -1.73 13.03
N ILE A 166 3.20 -0.64 12.54
CA ILE A 166 4.42 -0.07 13.14
C ILE A 166 4.15 0.35 14.58
N SER A 167 2.94 0.87 14.87
CA SER A 167 2.57 1.35 16.20
C SER A 167 2.66 0.28 17.30
N ARG A 168 2.56 -1.01 16.95
CA ARG A 168 2.68 -2.13 17.89
C ARG A 168 4.08 -2.26 18.49
N HIS A 169 5.09 -1.72 17.81
CA HIS A 169 6.47 -1.74 18.27
C HIS A 169 6.70 -0.61 19.26
N SER A 170 6.64 -0.92 20.56
CA SER A 170 6.81 0.07 21.64
C SER A 170 8.19 0.71 21.70
N SER A 171 9.22 0.08 21.10
CA SER A 171 10.55 0.69 20.98
C SER A 171 10.60 1.80 19.93
N VAL A 172 9.67 1.82 18.98
CA VAL A 172 9.59 2.86 17.95
C VAL A 172 9.14 4.15 18.61
N VAL A 173 9.92 5.22 18.45
CA VAL A 173 9.63 6.54 19.04
C VAL A 173 9.36 7.60 17.97
N HIS A 174 9.67 7.30 16.71
CA HIS A 174 9.50 8.23 15.59
C HIS A 174 9.16 7.47 14.30
N ILE A 175 8.09 7.88 13.64
CA ILE A 175 7.61 7.29 12.37
C ILE A 175 7.45 8.42 11.37
N ASP A 176 8.28 8.46 10.33
CA ASP A 176 8.07 9.34 9.18
C ASP A 176 7.28 8.58 8.12
N ILE A 177 6.26 9.19 7.53
CA ILE A 177 5.57 8.67 6.34
C ILE A 177 5.60 9.72 5.23
N CYS A 178 5.94 9.29 4.02
CA CYS A 178 5.91 10.12 2.81
C CYS A 178 4.85 9.59 1.85
N GLU A 179 3.79 10.37 1.65
CA GLU A 179 2.72 10.08 0.68
C GLU A 179 2.46 11.36 -0.11
N MET A 180 2.46 11.32 -1.44
CA MET A 180 2.28 12.53 -2.25
C MET A 180 0.81 12.89 -2.44
N ASP A 181 -0.09 11.89 -2.37
CA ASP A 181 -1.50 12.06 -2.67
C ASP A 181 -2.34 12.24 -1.39
N MET A 182 -2.58 13.50 -1.02
CA MET A 182 -3.44 13.82 0.13
C MET A 182 -4.87 13.28 -0.03
N MET A 183 -5.38 13.24 -1.27
CA MET A 183 -6.73 12.74 -1.54
C MET A 183 -6.84 11.25 -1.20
N LEU A 184 -5.78 10.47 -1.44
CA LEU A 184 -5.72 9.06 -1.06
C LEU A 184 -5.92 8.90 0.46
N ILE A 185 -5.20 9.70 1.25
CA ILE A 185 -5.28 9.65 2.72
C ILE A 185 -6.69 10.02 3.20
N ASP A 186 -7.29 11.07 2.64
CA ASP A 186 -8.63 11.52 3.02
C ASP A 186 -9.69 10.46 2.69
N VAL A 187 -9.60 9.80 1.53
CA VAL A 187 -10.48 8.68 1.17
C VAL A 187 -10.32 7.51 2.14
N TYR A 188 -9.10 7.14 2.52
CA TYR A 188 -8.91 6.07 3.51
C TYR A 188 -9.45 6.44 4.89
N ARG A 189 -9.30 7.69 5.33
CA ARG A 189 -9.88 8.17 6.60
C ARG A 189 -11.41 8.09 6.61
N GLU A 190 -12.04 8.43 5.50
CA GLU A 190 -13.49 8.41 5.37
C GLU A 190 -14.05 6.99 5.28
N PHE A 191 -13.49 6.17 4.40
CA PHE A 191 -14.08 4.87 4.06
C PHE A 191 -13.47 3.69 4.83
N PHE A 192 -12.24 3.81 5.33
CA PHE A 192 -11.51 2.74 6.04
C PHE A 192 -10.92 3.22 7.39
N PRO A 193 -11.74 3.74 8.32
CA PRO A 193 -11.25 4.35 9.55
C PRO A 193 -10.40 3.40 10.42
N GLU A 194 -10.68 2.10 10.42
CA GLU A 194 -9.90 1.10 11.17
C GLU A 194 -8.52 0.80 10.55
N VAL A 195 -8.33 1.12 9.27
CA VAL A 195 -7.03 1.07 8.58
C VAL A 195 -6.29 2.40 8.80
N ALA A 196 -6.99 3.52 8.56
CA ALA A 196 -6.45 4.87 8.70
C ALA A 196 -6.11 5.28 10.15
N VAL A 197 -6.55 4.51 11.15
CA VAL A 197 -6.23 4.74 12.59
C VAL A 197 -4.73 4.84 12.86
N GLY A 198 -3.88 4.27 12.00
CA GLY A 198 -2.43 4.43 12.09
C GLY A 198 -1.95 5.88 12.11
N TYR A 199 -2.68 6.80 11.47
CA TYR A 199 -2.39 8.24 11.50
C TYR A 199 -2.67 8.90 12.85
N GLU A 200 -3.40 8.26 13.76
CA GLU A 200 -3.67 8.79 15.10
C GLU A 200 -2.51 8.57 16.08
N ASP A 201 -1.51 7.76 15.71
CA ASP A 201 -0.34 7.53 16.55
C ASP A 201 0.50 8.83 16.69
N PRO A 202 0.76 9.32 17.92
CA PRO A 202 1.44 10.59 18.13
C PRO A 202 2.91 10.62 17.64
N ARG A 203 3.49 9.43 17.37
CA ARG A 203 4.84 9.27 16.82
C ARG A 203 4.88 9.47 15.31
N VAL A 204 3.74 9.49 14.63
CA VAL A 204 3.65 9.67 13.17
C VAL A 204 3.90 11.12 12.79
N ARG A 205 4.68 11.29 11.72
CA ARG A 205 4.99 12.55 11.05
C ARG A 205 4.72 12.35 9.56
N LEU A 206 3.59 12.91 9.11
CA LEU A 206 3.15 12.86 7.73
C LEU A 206 3.83 13.97 6.91
N HIS A 207 4.50 13.56 5.84
CA HIS A 207 5.13 14.44 4.86
C HIS A 207 4.42 14.28 3.52
N ILE A 208 3.69 15.32 3.08
CA ILE A 208 3.00 15.31 1.79
C ILE A 208 3.98 15.65 0.67
N MET A 209 4.74 14.66 0.22
CA MET A 209 5.79 14.82 -0.81
C MET A 209 6.24 13.49 -1.42
N ASP A 210 6.98 13.57 -2.54
CA ASP A 210 7.66 12.43 -3.16
C ASP A 210 8.72 11.85 -2.20
N GLY A 211 8.66 10.54 -1.95
CA GLY A 211 9.61 9.86 -1.05
C GLY A 211 11.07 9.95 -1.51
N SER A 212 11.32 10.06 -2.81
CA SER A 212 12.66 10.32 -3.35
C SER A 212 13.15 11.72 -2.99
N GLU A 213 12.27 12.72 -2.93
CA GLU A 213 12.61 14.07 -2.48
C GLU A 213 12.88 14.11 -0.98
N PHE A 214 12.07 13.40 -0.19
CA PHE A 214 12.31 13.24 1.23
C PHE A 214 13.70 12.61 1.50
N LEU A 215 14.00 11.50 0.84
CA LEU A 215 15.28 10.78 0.98
C LEU A 215 16.51 11.63 0.62
N LYS A 216 16.41 12.56 -0.34
CA LYS A 216 17.51 13.50 -0.66
C LYS A 216 17.87 14.39 0.53
N SER A 217 16.86 14.81 1.29
CA SER A 217 17.01 15.70 2.45
C SER A 217 17.24 14.95 3.77
N ALA A 218 16.94 13.64 3.80
CA ALA A 218 17.07 12.82 4.98
C ALA A 218 18.53 12.76 5.47
N GLN A 219 18.69 12.87 6.79
CA GLN A 219 19.98 12.67 7.43
C GLN A 219 20.42 11.21 7.28
N GLY A 220 21.65 11.00 6.80
CA GLY A 220 22.21 9.67 6.60
C GLY A 220 22.40 8.91 7.92
N GLY A 221 22.21 7.59 7.88
CA GLY A 221 22.47 6.70 9.02
C GLY A 221 21.48 6.82 10.18
N THR A 222 20.27 7.36 9.97
CA THR A 222 19.34 7.67 11.06
C THR A 222 18.15 6.73 11.19
N TYR A 223 17.79 6.00 10.13
CA TYR A 223 16.66 5.07 10.17
C TYR A 223 17.11 3.67 10.53
N ASP A 224 16.38 3.03 11.45
CA ASP A 224 16.53 1.62 11.77
C ASP A 224 15.91 0.74 10.69
N ALA A 225 14.76 1.18 10.16
CA ALA A 225 14.04 0.49 9.10
C ALA A 225 13.43 1.49 8.11
N ILE A 226 13.41 1.09 6.83
CA ILE A 226 12.66 1.77 5.76
C ILE A 226 11.72 0.75 5.11
N ILE A 227 10.42 1.04 5.11
CA ILE A 227 9.40 0.24 4.42
C ILE A 227 8.97 1.00 3.17
N VAL A 228 8.94 0.33 2.02
CA VAL A 228 8.58 0.93 0.74
C VAL A 228 7.32 0.24 0.20
N ASP A 229 6.23 1.01 0.14
CA ASP A 229 4.90 0.63 -0.30
C ASP A 229 4.31 1.72 -1.22
N ALA A 230 5.09 2.13 -2.23
CA ALA A 230 4.80 3.30 -3.07
C ALA A 230 4.72 2.99 -4.57
N PHE A 231 5.05 1.77 -4.98
CA PHE A 231 5.18 1.39 -6.38
C PHE A 231 4.49 0.06 -6.63
N ASP A 232 4.23 -0.23 -7.90
CA ASP A 232 4.01 -1.61 -8.35
C ASP A 232 5.12 -2.54 -7.80
N PRO A 233 4.79 -3.81 -7.50
CA PRO A 233 5.74 -4.73 -6.89
C PRO A 233 7.07 -4.80 -7.64
N ILE A 234 8.20 -4.72 -6.92
CA ILE A 234 9.51 -4.55 -7.57
C ILE A 234 9.90 -5.76 -8.42
N ARG A 235 10.31 -5.49 -9.67
CA ARG A 235 10.85 -6.47 -10.63
C ARG A 235 12.10 -5.91 -11.31
N PRO A 236 13.04 -6.74 -11.80
CA PRO A 236 14.33 -6.28 -12.34
C PRO A 236 14.25 -5.21 -13.45
N GLU A 237 13.14 -5.14 -14.16
CA GLU A 237 12.91 -4.25 -15.31
C GLU A 237 12.43 -2.85 -14.90
N HIS A 238 12.17 -2.59 -13.61
CA HIS A 238 11.67 -1.30 -13.15
C HIS A 238 12.69 -0.17 -13.39
N GLU A 239 12.20 0.95 -13.93
CA GLU A 239 13.00 2.16 -14.17
C GLU A 239 13.64 2.73 -12.89
N ILE A 240 13.09 2.41 -11.72
CA ILE A 240 13.61 2.85 -10.42
C ILE A 240 15.06 2.40 -10.18
N PHE A 241 15.51 1.29 -10.77
CA PHE A 241 16.91 0.84 -10.71
C PHE A 241 17.87 1.73 -11.50
N GLY A 242 17.38 2.51 -12.46
CA GLY A 242 18.15 3.55 -13.16
C GLY A 242 18.23 4.87 -12.38
N SER A 243 17.62 4.94 -11.19
CA SER A 243 17.57 6.13 -10.34
C SER A 243 18.44 5.95 -9.09
N PRO A 244 18.83 7.04 -8.39
CA PRO A 244 19.58 6.95 -7.14
C PRO A 244 18.71 6.53 -5.94
N PHE A 245 17.45 6.11 -6.14
CA PHE A 245 16.50 5.84 -5.05
C PHE A 245 17.07 4.87 -4.01
N PHE A 246 17.51 3.69 -4.41
CA PHE A 246 18.03 2.69 -3.47
C PHE A 246 19.38 3.09 -2.85
N GLU A 247 20.21 3.87 -3.54
CA GLU A 247 21.43 4.44 -2.95
C GLU A 247 21.08 5.42 -1.81
N MET A 248 20.04 6.22 -1.99
CA MET A 248 19.54 7.11 -0.94
C MET A 248 18.90 6.35 0.22
N VAL A 249 18.19 5.25 -0.05
CA VAL A 249 17.67 4.33 0.99
C VAL A 249 18.83 3.77 1.82
N VAL A 250 19.87 3.23 1.17
CA VAL A 250 21.07 2.71 1.85
C VAL A 250 21.75 3.79 2.69
N LYS A 251 21.88 5.01 2.15
CA LYS A 251 22.46 6.15 2.87
C LYS A 251 21.64 6.56 4.10
N ALA A 252 20.31 6.51 4.01
CA ALA A 252 19.42 6.92 5.09
C ALA A 252 19.36 5.90 6.24
N LEU A 253 19.55 4.61 5.93
CA LEU A 253 19.65 3.53 6.91
C LEU A 253 20.93 3.59 7.73
N ARG A 254 20.84 3.31 9.03
CA ARG A 254 22.03 3.07 9.88
C ARG A 254 22.78 1.80 9.45
N GLU A 255 23.96 1.57 10.00
CA GLU A 255 24.66 0.29 9.87
C GLU A 255 23.81 -0.86 10.42
N GLY A 256 23.64 -1.93 9.64
CA GLY A 256 22.71 -3.03 9.91
C GLY A 256 21.24 -2.62 9.97
N GLY A 257 20.89 -1.45 9.41
CA GLY A 257 19.51 -1.03 9.20
C GLY A 257 18.88 -1.82 8.06
N VAL A 258 17.55 -1.94 8.07
CA VAL A 258 16.83 -2.84 7.16
C VAL A 258 15.84 -2.12 6.25
N MET A 259 15.70 -2.62 5.02
CA MET A 259 14.65 -2.23 4.09
C MET A 259 13.72 -3.42 3.85
N CYS A 260 12.42 -3.15 3.73
CA CYS A 260 11.44 -4.07 3.18
C CYS A 260 10.69 -3.38 2.03
N ILE A 261 10.53 -4.07 0.91
CA ILE A 261 9.77 -3.60 -0.25
C ILE A 261 8.96 -4.77 -0.82
N GLN A 262 7.74 -4.50 -1.28
CA GLN A 262 6.93 -5.49 -1.99
C GLN A 262 7.62 -5.92 -3.30
N ALA A 263 7.66 -7.23 -3.60
CA ALA A 263 8.52 -7.83 -4.63
C ALA A 263 7.85 -8.90 -5.51
N GLU A 264 6.65 -8.60 -6.01
CA GLU A 264 5.88 -9.41 -6.97
C GLU A 264 5.60 -10.87 -6.55
N SER A 265 4.67 -11.52 -7.22
CA SER A 265 4.43 -12.95 -7.04
C SER A 265 5.50 -13.84 -7.70
N LEU A 266 5.92 -14.89 -6.97
CA LEU A 266 6.74 -16.00 -7.49
C LEU A 266 6.11 -16.73 -8.69
N TRP A 267 4.79 -16.65 -8.84
CA TRP A 267 4.07 -17.34 -9.91
C TRP A 267 4.14 -16.59 -11.24
N PHE A 268 4.52 -15.31 -11.24
CA PHE A 268 4.56 -14.53 -12.46
C PHE A 268 5.92 -14.62 -13.15
N PRO A 269 5.93 -14.82 -14.49
CA PRO A 269 7.17 -14.82 -15.27
C PRO A 269 7.93 -13.50 -15.19
N SER A 270 7.24 -12.40 -14.88
CA SER A 270 7.81 -11.08 -14.70
C SER A 270 8.76 -10.98 -13.51
N LEU A 271 8.70 -11.91 -12.55
CA LEU A 271 9.64 -11.97 -11.44
C LEU A 271 10.83 -12.88 -11.78
N ASN A 272 11.88 -12.30 -12.36
CA ASN A 272 13.20 -12.94 -12.40
C ASN A 272 13.91 -12.78 -11.04
N LEU A 273 13.51 -13.62 -10.09
CA LEU A 273 13.97 -13.55 -8.70
C LEU A 273 15.52 -13.61 -8.54
N PRO A 274 16.27 -14.47 -9.25
CA PRO A 274 17.74 -14.50 -9.13
C PRO A 274 18.39 -13.19 -9.57
N GLN A 275 17.89 -12.60 -10.65
CA GLN A 275 18.35 -11.29 -11.10
C GLN A 275 18.00 -10.19 -10.10
N LEU A 276 16.78 -10.21 -9.55
CA LEU A 276 16.35 -9.26 -8.53
C LEU A 276 17.27 -9.32 -7.29
N ILE A 277 17.49 -10.52 -6.75
CA ILE A 277 18.39 -10.72 -5.61
C ILE A 277 19.83 -10.31 -5.95
N HIS A 278 20.32 -10.63 -7.15
CA HIS A 278 21.65 -10.19 -7.59
C HIS A 278 21.77 -8.66 -7.61
N THR A 279 20.79 -7.96 -8.18
CA THR A 279 20.74 -6.50 -8.21
C THR A 279 20.78 -5.92 -6.80
N PHE A 280 19.96 -6.44 -5.87
CA PHE A 280 19.94 -5.95 -4.50
C PHE A 280 21.18 -6.32 -3.68
N ARG A 281 21.87 -7.43 -3.97
CA ARG A 281 23.21 -7.73 -3.39
C ARG A 281 24.30 -6.76 -3.87
N ASN A 282 24.13 -6.17 -5.05
CA ASN A 282 25.04 -5.13 -5.52
C ASN A 282 24.82 -3.79 -4.80
N ILE A 283 23.59 -3.52 -4.35
CA ILE A 283 23.21 -2.30 -3.64
C ILE A 283 23.43 -2.42 -2.13
N PHE A 284 22.92 -3.49 -1.51
CA PHE A 284 22.97 -3.76 -0.07
C PHE A 284 24.09 -4.76 0.25
N LYS A 285 24.92 -4.41 1.24
CA LYS A 285 26.11 -5.20 1.63
C LYS A 285 25.90 -6.10 2.84
N GLY A 286 24.69 -6.12 3.41
CA GLY A 286 24.28 -7.07 4.43
C GLY A 286 23.50 -8.25 3.84
N SER A 287 22.45 -8.68 4.54
CA SER A 287 21.59 -9.78 4.10
C SER A 287 20.61 -9.32 3.03
N VAL A 288 20.32 -10.19 2.06
CA VAL A 288 19.28 -9.98 1.03
C VAL A 288 18.48 -11.26 0.93
N ASN A 289 17.19 -11.20 1.29
CA ASN A 289 16.29 -12.34 1.36
C ASN A 289 14.95 -12.00 0.72
N TYR A 290 14.33 -13.01 0.12
CA TYR A 290 12.97 -12.92 -0.39
C TYR A 290 12.05 -13.74 0.52
N ALA A 291 10.96 -13.14 0.95
CA ALA A 291 9.86 -13.78 1.66
C ALA A 291 8.58 -13.70 0.81
N TRP A 292 7.59 -14.52 1.12
CA TRP A 292 6.27 -14.47 0.48
C TRP A 292 5.15 -14.77 1.48
N ALA A 293 3.95 -14.27 1.21
CA ALA A 293 2.76 -14.56 1.99
C ALA A 293 1.50 -14.65 1.11
N PRO A 294 0.49 -15.44 1.51
CA PRO A 294 -0.82 -15.43 0.89
C PRO A 294 -1.56 -14.12 1.17
N VAL A 295 -2.03 -13.49 0.10
CA VAL A 295 -2.97 -12.36 0.11
C VAL A 295 -4.03 -12.69 -0.94
N PRO A 296 -5.15 -13.31 -0.56
CA PRO A 296 -6.11 -13.88 -1.51
C PRO A 296 -6.63 -12.90 -2.57
N ALA A 297 -6.83 -11.63 -2.22
CA ALA A 297 -7.28 -10.58 -3.13
C ALA A 297 -6.24 -10.23 -4.20
N TYR A 298 -4.95 -10.40 -3.92
CA TYR A 298 -3.90 -10.02 -4.84
C TYR A 298 -3.77 -10.99 -6.01
N PRO A 299 -3.23 -10.54 -7.16
CA PRO A 299 -2.96 -11.39 -8.30
C PRO A 299 -2.16 -12.65 -7.91
N SER A 300 -2.58 -13.83 -8.39
CA SER A 300 -2.10 -15.17 -7.99
C SER A 300 -2.37 -15.62 -6.54
N GLY A 301 -2.95 -14.76 -5.71
CA GLY A 301 -3.28 -15.03 -4.30
C GLY A 301 -2.09 -14.95 -3.33
N VAL A 302 -0.92 -14.52 -3.80
CA VAL A 302 0.30 -14.38 -2.98
C VAL A 302 1.11 -13.17 -3.43
N ILE A 303 1.93 -12.65 -2.52
CA ILE A 303 2.85 -11.54 -2.79
C ILE A 303 4.21 -11.77 -2.15
N GLY A 304 5.24 -11.25 -2.80
CA GLY A 304 6.61 -11.26 -2.32
C GLY A 304 6.99 -10.03 -1.51
N PHE A 305 7.99 -10.20 -0.66
CA PHE A 305 8.68 -9.14 0.07
C PHE A 305 10.18 -9.34 -0.08
N LEU A 306 10.89 -8.31 -0.52
CA LEU A 306 12.33 -8.30 -0.53
C LEU A 306 12.86 -7.56 0.70
N LEU A 307 13.63 -8.27 1.51
CA LEU A 307 14.27 -7.76 2.70
C LEU A 307 15.76 -7.59 2.47
N CYS A 308 16.29 -6.42 2.81
CA CYS A 308 17.70 -6.09 2.64
C CYS A 308 18.25 -5.45 3.92
N SER A 309 19.50 -5.72 4.30
CA SER A 309 20.19 -4.97 5.34
C SER A 309 21.43 -4.29 4.81
N THR A 310 21.78 -3.13 5.36
CA THR A 310 23.07 -2.47 5.09
C THR A 310 24.23 -3.25 5.70
N GLU A 311 25.45 -2.86 5.35
CA GLU A 311 26.66 -3.30 6.07
C GLU A 311 26.54 -2.95 7.56
N GLY A 312 27.05 -3.82 8.44
CA GLY A 312 27.00 -3.64 9.90
C GLY A 312 26.68 -4.92 10.64
N PRO A 313 26.00 -4.84 11.81
CA PRO A 313 25.54 -6.01 12.55
C PRO A 313 24.74 -6.96 11.67
N ARG A 314 25.08 -8.26 11.71
CA ARG A 314 24.42 -9.28 10.89
C ARG A 314 22.94 -9.36 11.23
N VAL A 315 22.09 -9.25 10.20
CA VAL A 315 20.64 -9.46 10.30
C VAL A 315 20.30 -10.83 9.71
N ASP A 316 19.64 -11.67 10.50
CA ASP A 316 19.06 -12.93 10.02
C ASP A 316 17.56 -12.76 9.84
N PHE A 317 17.13 -12.45 8.61
CA PHE A 317 15.71 -12.27 8.31
C PHE A 317 14.88 -13.54 8.51
N THR A 318 15.49 -14.73 8.53
CA THR A 318 14.73 -15.98 8.64
C THR A 318 14.31 -16.31 10.08
N ARG A 319 14.87 -15.59 11.06
CA ARG A 319 14.68 -15.85 12.48
C ARG A 319 14.45 -14.54 13.23
N PRO A 320 13.20 -14.23 13.64
CA PRO A 320 12.92 -12.96 14.30
C PRO A 320 13.63 -12.91 15.66
N VAL A 321 14.29 -11.79 15.96
CA VAL A 321 15.04 -11.56 17.21
C VAL A 321 14.20 -10.88 18.29
N ASN A 322 13.10 -10.24 17.90
CA ASN A 322 12.12 -9.57 18.75
C ASN A 322 10.70 -9.76 18.19
N PRO A 323 10.23 -11.02 18.02
CA PRO A 323 8.89 -11.27 17.51
C PRO A 323 7.84 -10.65 18.42
N LEU A 324 6.73 -10.19 17.81
CA LEU A 324 5.58 -9.78 18.58
C LEU A 324 5.02 -10.96 19.38
N ASN A 325 4.78 -10.77 20.68
CA ASN A 325 4.30 -11.84 21.56
C ASN A 325 2.92 -11.50 22.12
N HIS A 326 1.86 -11.76 21.35
CA HIS A 326 0.50 -11.34 21.69
C HIS A 326 -0.12 -12.01 22.92
N HIS A 327 0.51 -13.07 23.44
CA HIS A 327 0.11 -13.70 24.69
C HIS A 327 0.69 -13.00 25.93
N ASP A 328 1.66 -12.11 25.74
CA ASP A 328 2.21 -11.30 26.82
C ASP A 328 1.35 -10.05 27.02
N ALA A 329 0.84 -9.85 28.25
CA ALA A 329 0.10 -8.65 28.63
C ALA A 329 0.93 -7.36 28.49
N ALA A 330 2.26 -7.48 28.37
CA ALA A 330 3.17 -6.37 28.10
C ALA A 330 3.26 -5.97 26.61
N SER A 331 2.68 -6.75 25.69
CA SER A 331 2.73 -6.45 24.26
C SER A 331 1.82 -5.29 23.92
N SER A 332 2.42 -4.21 23.43
CA SER A 332 1.70 -3.01 22.98
C SER A 332 0.83 -3.34 21.77
N LEU A 333 -0.46 -3.01 21.87
CA LEU A 333 -1.34 -3.00 20.70
C LEU A 333 -1.14 -1.73 19.85
N GLY A 334 -0.37 -0.75 20.33
CA GLY A 334 -0.21 0.54 19.67
C GLY A 334 -1.56 1.25 19.56
N VAL A 335 -1.91 1.71 18.36
CA VAL A 335 -3.24 2.26 18.05
C VAL A 335 -4.24 1.21 17.56
N ALA A 336 -3.81 -0.04 17.36
CA ALA A 336 -4.72 -1.11 16.98
C ALA A 336 -5.60 -1.55 18.16
N LYS A 337 -6.82 -2.00 17.86
CA LYS A 337 -7.78 -2.49 18.86
C LYS A 337 -7.60 -3.97 19.19
N GLU A 338 -7.12 -4.74 18.21
CA GLU A 338 -7.02 -6.19 18.28
C GLU A 338 -5.57 -6.66 18.06
N PRO A 339 -5.20 -7.86 18.54
CA PRO A 339 -3.94 -8.50 18.17
C PRO A 339 -3.81 -8.71 16.65
N PRO A 340 -2.58 -8.85 16.13
CA PRO A 340 -2.32 -9.31 14.77
C PRO A 340 -3.09 -10.60 14.44
N LYS A 341 -3.65 -10.61 13.24
CA LYS A 341 -4.53 -11.66 12.72
C LYS A 341 -3.75 -12.69 11.91
N PHE A 342 -2.58 -12.33 11.39
CA PHE A 342 -1.83 -13.13 10.42
C PHE A 342 -0.39 -13.43 10.87
N TYR A 343 0.38 -12.40 11.22
CA TYR A 343 1.78 -12.52 11.59
C TYR A 343 1.95 -13.22 12.94
N ASN A 344 2.91 -14.13 12.98
CA ASN A 344 3.51 -14.68 14.19
C ASN A 344 4.94 -15.18 13.86
N ALA A 345 5.70 -15.61 14.86
CA ALA A 345 7.09 -16.02 14.65
C ALA A 345 7.25 -17.24 13.73
N GLU A 346 6.27 -18.15 13.72
CA GLU A 346 6.26 -19.32 12.83
C GLU A 346 5.99 -18.89 11.39
N MET A 347 4.98 -18.06 11.17
CA MET A 347 4.66 -17.46 9.88
C MET A 347 5.81 -16.61 9.33
N HIS A 348 6.49 -15.85 10.18
CA HIS A 348 7.71 -15.12 9.82
C HIS A 348 8.76 -16.06 9.23
N SER A 349 9.12 -17.13 9.95
CA SER A 349 10.14 -18.06 9.49
C SER A 349 9.70 -18.84 8.25
N ALA A 350 8.43 -19.27 8.22
CA ALA A 350 7.84 -20.01 7.10
C ALA A 350 7.77 -19.19 5.81
N SER A 351 7.65 -17.86 5.91
CA SER A 351 7.61 -16.97 4.74
C SER A 351 8.88 -17.01 3.90
N PHE A 352 10.01 -17.52 4.43
CA PHE A 352 11.26 -17.70 3.68
C PHE A 352 11.40 -19.10 3.06
N CYS A 353 10.47 -20.02 3.33
CA CYS A 353 10.43 -21.35 2.73
C CYS A 353 9.80 -21.27 1.34
N LEU A 354 10.66 -21.15 0.31
CA LEU A 354 10.21 -21.03 -1.08
C LEU A 354 9.89 -22.41 -1.70
N PRO A 355 8.89 -22.50 -2.59
CA PRO A 355 8.66 -23.70 -3.37
C PRO A 355 9.87 -24.05 -4.24
N SER A 356 10.06 -25.34 -4.55
CA SER A 356 11.26 -25.81 -5.26
C SER A 356 11.52 -25.07 -6.58
N PHE A 357 10.48 -24.77 -7.36
CA PHE A 357 10.66 -24.08 -8.64
C PHE A 357 11.23 -22.66 -8.50
N ALA A 358 11.01 -22.00 -7.35
CA ALA A 358 11.55 -20.68 -7.05
C ALA A 358 12.92 -20.80 -6.40
N ARG A 359 13.07 -21.72 -5.44
CA ARG A 359 14.33 -21.99 -4.74
C ARG A 359 15.43 -22.45 -5.69
N ASP A 360 15.13 -23.36 -6.62
CA ASP A 360 16.13 -23.95 -7.52
C ASP A 360 16.66 -22.93 -8.56
N ARG A 361 16.05 -21.74 -8.62
CA ARG A 361 16.52 -20.62 -9.45
C ARG A 361 17.53 -19.72 -8.71
N LEU A 362 17.55 -19.72 -7.37
CA LEU A 362 18.24 -18.73 -6.50
C LEU A 362 19.77 -18.86 -6.40
#